data_AF-A0AAD6VQC4-F1
#
_entry.id   AF-A0AAD6VQC4-F1
#
_cell.length_a   1.000
_cell.length_b   1.000
_cell.length_c   1.000
_cell.angle_alpha   90.00
_cell.angle_beta   90.00
_cell.angle_gamma   90.00
#
_symmetry.space_group_name_H-M   'P 1'
#
loop_
_entity.id
_entity.type
_entity.pdbx_description
1 polymer ?
#
loop_
_entity_poly.entity_id
_entity_poly.type
_entity_poly.pdbx_seq_one_letter_code
_entity_poly.pdbx_strand_id
1 'polypeptide(L)'
;VPPELLGDIFMHSVPAHGRCSPSQRQAPMSLMHVCQRWRQVATGLQSLWTSLCIDMKSLHRWRELVIAWFERSGLQSLSLTIKPPPGAREAGY
;
A
#
# COMPACT_ATOMS: atom_id res chain seq x y z
N VAL A 1 1.77 23.40 3.74
CA VAL A 1 1.91 22.47 4.89
C VAL A 1 3.32 21.88 4.86
N PRO A 2 4.06 21.90 5.97
CA PRO A 2 5.33 21.21 6.11
C PRO A 2 5.21 19.70 5.77
N PRO A 3 6.23 19.08 5.17
CA PRO A 3 6.18 17.66 4.80
C PRO A 3 6.03 16.72 6.01
N GLU A 4 6.52 17.11 7.19
CA GLU A 4 6.41 16.33 8.42
C GLU A 4 4.95 16.20 8.88
N LEU A 5 4.22 17.32 8.91
CA LEU A 5 2.80 17.33 9.25
C LEU A 5 1.94 16.59 8.21
N LEU A 6 2.30 16.66 6.93
CA LEU A 6 1.67 15.82 5.91
C LEU A 6 1.93 14.34 6.19
N GLY A 7 3.14 13.98 6.60
CA GLY A 7 3.49 12.62 6.99
C GLY A 7 2.64 12.10 8.15
N ASP A 8 2.47 12.91 9.20
CA ASP A 8 1.61 12.57 10.33
C ASP A 8 0.17 12.34 9.89
N ILE A 9 -0.39 13.24 9.06
CA ILE A 9 -1.74 13.08 8.49
C ILE A 9 -1.82 11.79 7.67
N PHE A 10 -0.82 11.49 6.85
CA PHE A 10 -0.82 10.30 6.00
C PHE A 10 -0.81 9.02 6.84
N MET A 11 -0.06 8.99 7.94
CA MET A 11 -0.06 7.86 8.87
C MET A 11 -1.42 7.64 9.56
N HIS A 12 -2.27 8.66 9.64
CA HIS A 12 -3.65 8.52 10.13
C HIS A 12 -4.66 8.15 9.02
N SER A 13 -4.23 8.18 7.76
CA SER A 13 -5.07 7.83 6.61
C SER A 13 -4.97 6.36 6.18
N VAL A 14 -3.98 5.62 6.70
CA VAL A 14 -3.86 4.18 6.45
C VAL A 14 -4.99 3.41 7.12
N PRO A 15 -5.40 2.24 6.57
CA PRO A 15 -6.52 1.47 7.10
C PRO A 15 -6.28 1.04 8.54
N ALA A 16 -7.31 1.13 9.40
CA ALA A 16 -7.21 0.76 10.82
C ALA A 16 -6.74 -0.69 11.05
N HIS A 17 -7.01 -1.59 10.11
CA HIS A 17 -6.54 -2.98 10.16
C HIS A 17 -5.09 -3.15 9.66
N GLY A 18 -4.36 -2.08 9.37
CA GLY A 18 -2.94 -2.07 9.04
C GLY A 18 -2.54 -2.75 7.74
N ARG A 19 -3.49 -3.02 6.82
CA ARG A 19 -3.21 -3.70 5.55
C ARG A 19 -3.53 -2.79 4.39
N CYS A 20 -2.52 -2.21 3.75
CA CYS A 20 -2.74 -1.35 2.60
C CYS A 20 -3.01 -2.18 1.34
N SER A 21 -3.99 -1.76 0.54
CA SER A 21 -4.28 -2.31 -0.79
C SER A 21 -3.78 -1.35 -1.86
N PRO A 22 -3.36 -1.85 -3.04
CA PRO A 22 -3.03 -1.01 -4.20
C PRO A 22 -4.23 -0.29 -4.83
N SER A 23 -5.40 -0.28 -4.18
CA SER A 23 -6.59 0.42 -4.63
C SER A 23 -6.38 1.93 -4.63
N GLN A 24 -6.75 2.61 -5.72
CA GLN A 24 -6.71 4.08 -5.83
C GLN A 24 -7.57 4.79 -4.77
N ARG A 25 -8.50 4.07 -4.13
CA ARG A 25 -9.39 4.61 -3.09
C ARG A 25 -8.84 4.48 -1.68
N GLN A 26 -7.68 3.86 -1.50
CA GLN A 26 -7.09 3.59 -0.19
C GLN A 26 -5.67 4.19 -0.11
N ALA A 27 -5.29 4.65 1.09
CA ALA A 27 -3.90 5.02 1.34
C ALA A 27 -3.00 3.76 1.28
N PRO A 28 -1.75 3.90 0.79
CA PRO A 28 -1.08 5.14 0.39
C PRO A 28 -1.45 5.66 -1.01
N MET A 29 -2.13 4.87 -1.83
CA MET A 29 -2.36 5.20 -3.25
C MET A 29 -3.20 6.46 -3.45
N SER A 30 -4.31 6.61 -2.72
CA SER A 30 -5.19 7.79 -2.83
C SER A 30 -4.44 9.11 -2.60
N LEU A 31 -3.47 9.11 -1.68
CA LEU A 31 -2.64 10.28 -1.36
C LEU A 31 -1.77 10.72 -2.55
N MET A 32 -1.28 9.77 -3.34
CA MET A 32 -0.44 10.05 -4.52
C MET A 32 -1.21 10.68 -5.69
N HIS A 33 -2.53 10.65 -5.64
CA HIS A 33 -3.42 11.18 -6.67
C HIS A 33 -3.99 12.58 -6.34
N VAL A 34 -3.71 13.13 -5.15
CA VAL A 34 -4.19 14.46 -4.76
C VAL A 34 -3.45 15.57 -5.49
N CYS A 35 -2.12 15.62 -5.37
CA CYS A 35 -1.27 16.56 -6.09
C CYS A 35 0.19 16.07 -6.13
N GLN A 36 1.05 16.72 -6.93
CA GLN A 36 2.46 16.36 -7.06
C GLN A 36 3.20 16.41 -5.70
N ARG A 37 2.89 17.41 -4.85
CA ARG A 37 3.51 17.55 -3.54
C ARG A 37 3.17 16.39 -2.60
N TRP A 38 1.91 15.96 -2.56
CA TRP A 38 1.49 14.83 -1.73
C TRP A 38 2.13 13.53 -2.20
N ARG A 39 2.22 13.33 -3.52
CA ARG A 39 2.93 12.18 -4.09
C ARG A 39 4.39 12.13 -3.64
N GLN A 40 5.11 13.25 -3.70
CA GLN A 40 6.52 13.31 -3.28
C GLN A 40 6.67 12.92 -1.80
N VAL A 41 5.83 13.48 -0.92
CA VAL A 41 5.87 13.18 0.52
C VAL A 41 5.50 11.72 0.78
N ALA A 42 4.41 11.22 0.18
CA ALA A 42 3.96 9.85 0.37
C ALA A 42 5.00 8.83 -0.11
N THR A 43 5.61 9.03 -1.27
CA THR A 43 6.66 8.14 -1.80
C THR A 43 7.90 8.10 -0.92
N GLY A 44 8.29 9.22 -0.30
CA GLY A 44 9.46 9.29 0.59
C GLY A 44 9.20 8.78 2.01
N LEU A 45 7.94 8.64 2.43
CA LEU A 45 7.60 8.22 3.79
C LEU A 45 7.53 6.70 3.88
N GLN A 46 8.67 6.07 4.18
CA GLN A 46 8.85 4.62 4.20
C GLN A 46 7.81 3.87 5.05
N SER A 47 7.38 4.45 6.18
CA SER A 47 6.42 3.83 7.11
C SER A 47 5.04 3.57 6.48
N LEU A 48 4.66 4.34 5.45
CA LEU A 48 3.42 4.12 4.69
C LEU A 48 3.45 2.85 3.83
N TRP A 49 4.64 2.38 3.50
CA TRP A 49 4.85 1.28 2.55
C TRP A 49 5.17 -0.03 3.26
N THR A 50 4.90 -0.16 4.57
CA THR A 50 5.24 -1.34 5.38
C THR A 50 4.22 -2.48 5.32
N SER A 51 3.09 -2.28 4.63
CA SER A 51 2.11 -3.34 4.39
C SER A 51 1.59 -3.33 2.96
N LEU A 52 1.38 -4.52 2.40
CA LEU A 52 0.77 -4.71 1.09
C LEU A 52 -0.15 -5.92 1.11
N CYS A 53 -1.39 -5.72 0.69
CA CYS A 53 -2.40 -6.75 0.56
C CYS A 53 -2.91 -6.81 -0.89
N ILE A 54 -2.66 -7.92 -1.56
CA ILE A 54 -3.03 -8.15 -2.97
C ILE A 54 -3.91 -9.40 -3.12
N ASP A 55 -4.58 -9.51 -4.26
CA ASP A 55 -5.31 -10.71 -4.67
C ASP A 55 -4.45 -11.62 -5.58
N MET A 56 -4.73 -12.92 -5.56
CA MET A 56 -4.05 -13.89 -6.44
C MET A 56 -4.46 -13.77 -7.92
N LYS A 57 -5.58 -13.11 -8.24
CA LYS A 57 -6.17 -13.11 -9.60
C LYS A 57 -5.29 -12.43 -10.64
N SER A 58 -4.29 -11.65 -10.24
CA SER A 58 -3.49 -10.84 -11.16
C SER A 58 -2.05 -10.63 -10.69
N LEU A 59 -1.42 -11.65 -10.09
CA LEU A 59 -0.03 -11.59 -9.61
C LEU A 59 0.96 -10.99 -10.62
N HIS A 60 0.83 -11.32 -11.92
CA HIS A 60 1.69 -10.74 -12.97
C HIS A 60 1.48 -9.22 -13.15
N ARG A 61 0.26 -8.71 -12.95
CA ARG A 61 -0.04 -7.26 -12.99
C ARG A 61 0.50 -6.55 -11.75
N TRP A 62 0.65 -7.27 -10.65
CA TRP A 62 1.14 -6.73 -9.40
C TRP A 62 2.67 -6.73 -9.30
N ARG A 63 3.42 -7.33 -10.25
CA ARG A 63 4.88 -7.44 -10.16
C ARG A 63 5.56 -6.09 -9.94
N GLU A 64 5.33 -5.13 -10.84
CA GLU A 64 5.93 -3.79 -10.75
C GLU A 64 5.50 -3.06 -9.48
N LEU A 65 4.24 -3.25 -9.09
CA LEU A 65 3.67 -2.65 -7.90
C LEU A 65 4.31 -3.20 -6.62
N VAL A 66 4.51 -4.52 -6.54
CA VAL A 66 5.17 -5.19 -5.41
C VAL A 66 6.61 -4.70 -5.31
N ILE A 67 7.35 -4.65 -6.42
CA ILE A 67 8.71 -4.10 -6.48
C ILE A 67 8.71 -2.66 -5.95
N ALA A 68 7.82 -1.81 -6.46
CA ALA A 68 7.74 -0.42 -6.02
C ALA A 68 7.40 -0.29 -4.52
N TRP A 69 6.60 -1.21 -3.96
CA TRP A 69 6.31 -1.22 -2.52
C TRP A 69 7.56 -1.57 -1.70
N PHE A 70 8.31 -2.60 -2.12
CA PHE A 70 9.58 -2.98 -1.48
C PHE A 70 10.63 -1.86 -1.57
N GLU A 71 10.76 -1.20 -2.71
CA GLU A 71 11.69 -0.08 -2.88
C GLU A 71 11.33 1.08 -1.94
N ARG A 72 10.03 1.39 -1.80
CA ARG A 72 9.56 2.50 -0.97
C ARG A 72 9.56 2.18 0.53
N SER A 73 9.41 0.92 0.93
CA SER A 73 9.57 0.54 2.34
C SER A 73 11.00 0.71 2.84
N GLY A 74 11.97 0.78 1.92
CA GLY A 74 13.38 0.98 2.25
C GLY A 74 13.90 -0.14 3.17
N LEU A 75 14.43 0.25 4.32
CA LEU A 75 14.96 -0.71 5.31
C LEU A 75 13.91 -1.27 6.26
N GLN A 76 12.65 -0.81 6.18
CA GLN A 76 11.59 -1.32 7.04
C GLN A 76 11.05 -2.66 6.55
N SER A 77 10.65 -3.51 7.49
CA SER A 77 10.04 -4.80 7.17
C SER A 77 8.68 -4.59 6.48
N LEU A 78 8.53 -5.17 5.28
CA LEU A 78 7.26 -5.20 4.55
C LEU A 78 6.48 -6.46 4.91
N SER A 79 5.24 -6.29 5.38
CA SER A 79 4.27 -7.38 5.48
C SER A 79 3.49 -7.53 4.16
N LEU A 80 3.68 -8.67 3.47
CA LEU A 80 2.95 -9.01 2.25
C LEU A 80 1.87 -10.06 2.54
N THR A 81 0.61 -9.71 2.29
CA THR A 81 -0.54 -10.61 2.39
C THR A 81 -1.12 -10.90 1.01
N ILE A 82 -1.23 -12.17 0.66
CA ILE A 82 -1.84 -12.63 -0.59
C ILE A 82 -3.20 -13.26 -0.26
N LYS A 83 -4.29 -12.65 -0.77
CA LYS A 83 -5.65 -13.15 -0.55
C LYS A 83 -6.05 -14.15 -1.64
N PRO A 84 -6.66 -15.27 -1.27
CA PRO A 84 -7.21 -16.21 -2.23
C PRO A 84 -8.36 -15.54 -3.02
N PRO A 85 -8.65 -16.01 -4.24
CA PRO A 85 -9.77 -15.48 -5.01
C PRO A 85 -11.10 -15.70 -4.26
N PRO A 86 -12.06 -14.77 -4.36
CA PRO A 86 -13.40 -14.97 -3.81
C PRO A 86 -13.99 -16.28 -4.33
N GLY A 87 -14.48 -17.14 -3.42
CA GLY A 87 -15.01 -18.48 -3.74
C GLY A 87 -14.05 -19.65 -3.46
N ALA A 88 -12.74 -19.41 -3.29
CA ALA A 88 -11.79 -20.50 -3.02
C ALA A 88 -11.96 -21.14 -1.63
N ARG A 89 -12.65 -20.47 -0.69
CA ARG A 89 -12.89 -20.99 0.67
C ARG A 89 -14.01 -22.03 0.73
N GLU A 90 -14.80 -22.18 -0.33
CA GLU A 90 -15.88 -23.17 -0.43
C GLU A 90 -15.46 -24.47 -1.13
N ALA A 91 -14.30 -24.47 -1.79
CA ALA A 91 -13.67 -25.67 -2.33
C ALA A 91 -12.84 -26.34 -1.20
N GLY A 92 -13.54 -26.88 -0.20
CA GLY A 92 -12.93 -27.78 0.77
C GLY A 92 -12.42 -29.03 0.05
N TYR A 93 -11.14 -29.31 0.19
CA TYR A 93 -10.54 -30.63 0.03
C TYR A 93 -10.20 -31.13 1.43
#